data_AF-A0A524CAX0-F1
#
_entry.id   AF-A0A524CAX0-F1
#
_cell.length_a   1.000
_cell.length_b   1.000
_cell.length_c   1.000
_cell.angle_alpha   90.00
_cell.angle_beta   90.00
_cell.angle_gamma   90.00
#
_symmetry.space_group_name_H-M   'P 1'
#
loop_
_entity.id
_entity.type
_entity.pdbx_description
1 polymer ?
#
loop_
_entity_poly.entity_id
_entity_poly.type
_entity_poly.pdbx_seq_one_letter_code
_entity_poly.pdbx_strand_id
1 'polypeptide(L)'
;MVIDSFFDVRQLYILKDGVPIFHWSYDEENGDSSNIGEKKDTALVSGFLSAIVNFANEMGIGKSKSYLTNDKKFSFLSEKDFLFVILVDKENSDEKTFEFLNIVSKTFTKLYDVGDFQNISAINLEDFENYLLEIITKLNSKDITEEDVNEEEIIKDAQKRNEYKNMVPKCYIDIEKTQHLSSSRRSLFKLIDGSNSIFKIAEEMNQSPQDIFFTLKPYEKFGYVRITQMNQALNKENM
;
A
#
# COMPACT_ATOMS: atom_id res chain seq x y z
N MET A 1 7.96 -25.49 26.39
CA MET A 1 7.12 -24.31 26.10
C MET A 1 7.74 -23.67 24.87
N VAL A 2 7.17 -23.93 23.70
CA VAL A 2 7.70 -23.40 22.43
C VAL A 2 7.19 -21.97 22.36
N ILE A 3 8.10 -21.00 22.42
CA ILE A 3 7.79 -19.63 22.06
C ILE A 3 7.51 -19.69 20.57
N ASP A 4 6.23 -19.64 20.22
CA ASP A 4 5.76 -19.47 18.85
C ASP A 4 6.60 -18.39 18.19
N SER A 5 7.38 -18.78 17.19
CA SER A 5 8.33 -17.91 16.54
C SER A 5 7.62 -16.73 15.91
N PHE A 6 8.14 -15.55 16.21
CA PHE A 6 7.82 -14.28 15.56
C PHE A 6 7.97 -14.45 14.05
N PHE A 7 6.99 -13.99 13.27
CA PHE A 7 7.06 -14.08 11.81
C PHE A 7 7.87 -12.91 11.28
N ASP A 8 9.18 -13.12 11.20
CA ASP A 8 10.12 -12.07 10.86
C ASP A 8 10.28 -11.91 9.34
N VAL A 9 9.61 -10.90 8.77
CA VAL A 9 9.73 -10.54 7.36
C VAL A 9 10.88 -9.55 7.20
N ARG A 10 11.93 -9.96 6.49
CA ARG A 10 13.09 -9.09 6.26
C ARG A 10 12.94 -8.25 5.02
N GLN A 11 12.52 -8.88 3.92
CA GLN A 11 12.33 -8.20 2.65
C GLN A 11 11.16 -8.80 1.88
N LEU A 12 10.48 -7.96 1.10
CA LEU A 12 9.44 -8.35 0.15
C LEU A 12 9.76 -7.71 -1.20
N TYR A 13 9.72 -8.52 -2.25
CA TYR A 13 9.84 -8.11 -3.64
C TYR A 13 8.58 -8.47 -4.39
N ILE A 14 8.13 -7.58 -5.27
CA ILE A 14 7.13 -7.89 -6.28
C ILE A 14 7.75 -7.59 -7.63
N LEU A 15 7.80 -8.61 -8.48
CA LEU A 15 8.37 -8.53 -9.82
C LEU A 15 7.25 -8.74 -10.83
N LYS A 16 7.20 -7.92 -11.88
CA LYS A 16 6.35 -8.14 -13.06
C LYS A 16 7.24 -8.48 -14.24
N ASP A 17 7.06 -9.66 -14.83
CA ASP A 17 7.90 -10.14 -15.94
C ASP A 17 9.41 -10.07 -15.63
N GLY A 18 9.77 -10.29 -14.36
CA GLY A 18 11.15 -10.19 -13.86
C GLY A 18 11.67 -8.77 -13.60
N VAL A 19 10.86 -7.74 -13.85
CA VAL A 19 11.18 -6.35 -13.51
C VAL A 19 10.68 -6.04 -12.10
N PRO A 20 11.52 -5.53 -11.19
CA PRO A 20 11.08 -5.16 -9.84
C PRO A 20 10.16 -3.94 -9.91
N ILE A 21 8.95 -4.10 -9.39
CA ILE A 21 7.95 -3.02 -9.29
C ILE A 21 7.78 -2.54 -7.85
N PHE A 22 8.05 -3.40 -6.87
CA PHE A 22 7.98 -3.08 -5.45
C PHE A 22 9.12 -3.79 -4.70
N HIS A 23 9.70 -3.08 -3.75
CA HIS A 23 10.68 -3.64 -2.81
C HIS A 23 10.50 -2.96 -1.46
N TRP A 24 10.19 -3.77 -0.45
CA TRP A 24 10.14 -3.36 0.94
C TRP A 24 11.22 -4.08 1.72
N SER A 25 11.91 -3.36 2.59
CA SER A 25 12.93 -3.91 3.48
C SER A 25 12.77 -3.38 4.90
N TYR A 26 12.91 -4.28 5.87
CA TYR A 26 12.99 -3.94 7.29
C TYR A 26 14.44 -3.88 7.72
N ASP A 27 14.88 -2.73 8.22
CA ASP A 27 16.19 -2.55 8.81
C ASP A 27 16.10 -2.62 10.34
N GLU A 28 16.58 -3.73 10.90
CA GLU A 28 16.62 -3.93 12.35
C GLU A 28 17.53 -2.94 13.08
N GLU A 29 18.60 -2.44 12.43
CA GLU A 29 19.57 -1.58 13.10
C GLU A 29 19.02 -0.17 13.33
N ASN A 30 18.14 0.28 12.45
CA ASN A 30 17.53 1.61 12.52
C ASN A 30 16.07 1.60 12.99
N GLY A 31 15.44 0.42 13.08
CA GLY A 31 14.02 0.28 13.42
C GLY A 31 13.09 0.97 12.41
N ASP A 32 13.58 1.18 11.18
CA ASP A 32 12.92 1.95 10.14
C ASP A 32 12.65 1.06 8.93
N SER A 33 11.41 1.06 8.47
CA SER A 33 11.02 0.38 7.24
C SER A 33 11.22 1.37 6.09
N SER A 34 12.19 1.11 5.22
CA SER A 34 12.45 1.97 4.08
C SER A 34 12.26 1.23 2.77
N ASN A 35 11.61 1.90 1.81
CA ASN A 35 11.56 1.51 0.39
C ASN A 35 12.90 1.76 -0.34
N ILE A 36 13.99 2.06 0.38
CA ILE A 36 15.25 2.56 -0.18
C ILE A 36 16.39 1.62 0.20
N GLY A 37 16.26 0.34 -0.17
CA GLY A 37 17.46 -0.41 -0.55
C GLY A 37 18.03 0.23 -1.83
N GLU A 38 19.34 0.45 -1.90
CA GLU A 38 19.98 1.04 -3.08
C GLU A 38 19.47 0.36 -4.35
N LYS A 39 18.80 1.12 -5.25
CA LYS A 39 18.15 0.60 -6.47
C LYS A 39 19.01 -0.36 -7.31
N LYS A 40 20.33 -0.31 -7.18
CA LYS A 40 21.28 -1.21 -7.84
C LYS A 40 21.17 -2.65 -7.36
N ASP A 41 20.92 -2.89 -6.07
CA ASP A 41 20.84 -4.24 -5.52
C ASP A 41 19.51 -4.90 -5.87
N THR A 42 18.41 -4.13 -5.91
CA THR A 42 17.08 -4.65 -6.28
C THR A 42 17.05 -5.22 -7.70
N ALA A 43 17.70 -4.57 -8.67
CA ALA A 43 17.76 -5.05 -10.06
C ALA A 43 18.57 -6.35 -10.19
N LEU A 44 19.67 -6.47 -9.44
CA LEU A 44 20.48 -7.68 -9.43
C LEU A 44 19.73 -8.84 -8.77
N VAL A 45 19.13 -8.59 -7.60
CA VAL A 45 18.37 -9.59 -6.84
C VAL A 45 17.16 -10.06 -7.64
N SER A 46 16.38 -9.15 -8.23
CA SER A 46 15.24 -9.52 -9.10
C SER A 46 15.66 -10.38 -10.29
N GLY A 47 16.72 -10.00 -11.01
CA GLY A 47 17.26 -10.79 -12.11
C GLY A 47 17.68 -12.20 -11.69
N PHE A 48 18.34 -12.33 -10.54
CA PHE A 48 18.72 -13.61 -9.97
C PHE A 48 17.50 -14.48 -9.60
N LEU A 49 16.53 -13.92 -8.87
CA LEU A 49 15.34 -14.65 -8.41
C LEU A 49 14.48 -15.10 -9.59
N SER A 50 14.28 -14.24 -10.59
CA SER A 50 13.57 -14.60 -11.81
C SER A 50 14.28 -15.70 -12.59
N ALA A 51 15.61 -15.66 -12.69
CA ALA A 51 16.38 -16.71 -13.34
C ALA A 51 16.23 -18.07 -12.63
N ILE A 52 16.24 -18.11 -11.29
CA ILE A 52 16.01 -19.34 -10.52
C ILE A 52 14.62 -19.91 -10.80
N VAL A 53 13.58 -19.08 -10.73
CA VAL A 53 12.19 -19.52 -10.92
C VAL A 53 11.99 -20.04 -12.34
N ASN A 54 12.50 -19.32 -13.35
CA ASN A 54 12.41 -19.74 -14.75
C ASN A 54 13.19 -21.03 -15.01
N PHE A 55 14.41 -21.16 -14.47
CA PHE A 55 15.20 -22.38 -14.59
C PHE A 55 14.47 -23.60 -14.01
N ALA A 56 13.90 -23.47 -12.81
CA ALA A 56 13.15 -24.56 -12.18
C ALA A 56 11.93 -24.99 -13.01
N ASN A 57 11.22 -24.01 -13.59
CA ASN A 57 10.08 -24.25 -14.48
C ASN A 57 10.51 -24.96 -15.78
N GLU A 58 11.58 -24.50 -16.42
CA GLU A 58 12.11 -25.09 -17.66
C GLU A 58 12.63 -26.52 -17.46
N MET A 59 13.22 -26.81 -16.30
CA MET A 59 13.69 -28.14 -15.95
C MET A 59 12.55 -29.14 -15.65
N GLY A 60 11.28 -28.69 -15.64
CA GLY A 60 10.12 -29.55 -15.38
C GLY A 60 10.03 -30.03 -13.93
N ILE A 61 10.75 -29.39 -13.01
CA ILE A 61 10.78 -29.73 -11.57
C ILE A 61 9.50 -29.20 -10.86
N GLY A 62 8.69 -28.41 -11.58
CA GLY A 62 7.49 -27.76 -11.08
C GLY A 62 7.77 -26.33 -10.64
N LYS A 63 6.74 -25.68 -10.08
CA LYS A 63 6.87 -24.30 -9.58
C LYS A 63 7.81 -24.28 -8.37
N SER A 64 8.93 -23.56 -8.50
CA SER A 64 9.85 -23.35 -7.37
C SER A 64 9.10 -22.66 -6.24
N LYS A 65 9.13 -23.27 -5.05
CA LYS A 65 8.46 -22.75 -3.86
C LYS A 65 9.39 -21.92 -2.99
N SER A 66 10.66 -22.31 -2.89
CA SER A 66 11.64 -21.60 -2.09
C SER A 66 13.07 -21.87 -2.55
N TYR A 67 13.96 -20.95 -2.20
CA TYR A 67 15.41 -21.07 -2.33
C TYR A 67 16.02 -20.85 -0.95
N LEU A 68 16.72 -21.87 -0.45
CA LEU A 68 17.32 -21.85 0.89
C LEU A 68 18.80 -21.52 0.81
N THR A 69 19.24 -20.66 1.71
CA THR A 69 20.65 -20.39 2.02
C THR A 69 21.00 -21.04 3.37
N ASN A 70 22.16 -20.68 3.94
CA ASN A 70 22.58 -21.23 5.23
C ASN A 70 21.64 -20.80 6.37
N ASP A 71 21.25 -19.54 6.36
CA ASP A 71 20.54 -18.84 7.44
C ASP A 71 19.20 -18.22 6.99
N LYS A 72 19.05 -17.92 5.71
CA LYS A 72 17.84 -17.30 5.14
C LYS A 72 17.14 -18.18 4.12
N LYS A 73 15.86 -17.88 3.87
CA LYS A 73 15.02 -18.53 2.87
C LYS A 73 14.26 -17.48 2.06
N PHE A 74 14.39 -17.58 0.74
CA PHE A 74 13.51 -16.90 -0.20
C PHE A 74 12.33 -17.80 -0.50
N SER A 75 11.11 -17.33 -0.33
CA SER A 75 9.90 -18.06 -0.73
C SER A 75 9.20 -17.34 -1.88
N PHE A 76 8.69 -18.11 -2.84
CA PHE A 76 8.17 -17.62 -4.11
C PHE A 76 6.69 -17.94 -4.26
N LEU A 77 5.90 -16.94 -4.65
CA LEU A 77 4.53 -17.12 -5.10
C LEU A 77 4.36 -16.47 -6.48
N SER A 78 4.03 -17.29 -7.49
CA SER A 78 3.76 -16.79 -8.85
C SER A 78 2.26 -16.74 -9.08
N GLU A 79 1.74 -15.54 -9.32
CA GLU A 79 0.32 -15.30 -9.57
C GLU A 79 0.14 -14.31 -10.73
N LYS A 80 -0.60 -14.73 -11.76
CA LYS A 80 -0.70 -14.02 -13.05
C LYS A 80 0.70 -13.71 -13.61
N ASP A 81 0.98 -12.44 -13.89
CA ASP A 81 2.26 -11.95 -14.43
C ASP A 81 3.22 -11.47 -13.33
N PHE A 82 2.87 -11.71 -12.06
CA PHE A 82 3.65 -11.27 -10.91
C PHE A 82 4.34 -12.44 -10.21
N LEU A 83 5.55 -12.14 -9.73
CA LEU A 83 6.32 -12.99 -8.82
C LEU A 83 6.50 -12.23 -7.51
N PHE A 84 5.84 -12.74 -6.47
CA PHE A 84 5.99 -12.28 -5.09
C PHE A 84 7.10 -13.09 -4.44
N VAL A 85 8.08 -12.40 -3.85
CA VAL A 85 9.21 -13.02 -3.18
C VAL A 85 9.38 -12.43 -1.80
N ILE A 86 9.42 -13.28 -0.79
CA ILE A 86 9.71 -12.86 0.58
C ILE A 86 11.04 -13.47 1.04
N LEU A 87 11.83 -12.68 1.76
CA LEU A 87 13.03 -13.11 2.46
C LEU A 87 12.73 -13.20 3.95
N VAL A 88 12.89 -14.40 4.51
CA VAL A 88 12.69 -14.71 5.92
C VAL A 88 13.87 -15.51 6.48
N ASP A 89 13.94 -15.63 7.80
CA ASP A 89 14.83 -16.61 8.43
C ASP A 89 14.47 -18.03 8.02
N LYS A 90 15.48 -18.88 7.89
CA LYS A 90 15.31 -20.28 7.49
C LYS A 90 14.37 -21.05 8.42
N GLU A 91 14.35 -20.68 9.69
CA GLU A 91 13.53 -21.30 10.74
C GLU A 91 12.05 -20.88 10.70
N ASN A 92 11.69 -19.87 9.90
CA ASN A 92 10.28 -19.48 9.73
C ASN A 92 9.48 -20.63 9.09
N SER A 93 8.28 -20.89 9.60
CA SER A 93 7.37 -21.90 9.05
C SER A 93 7.03 -21.61 7.58
N ASP A 94 7.16 -22.62 6.72
CA ASP A 94 6.73 -22.52 5.31
C ASP A 94 5.24 -22.17 5.24
N GLU A 95 4.40 -22.78 6.07
CA GLU A 95 2.96 -22.54 6.11
C GLU A 95 2.64 -21.06 6.35
N LYS A 96 3.18 -20.48 7.44
CA LYS A 96 3.01 -19.04 7.74
C LYS A 96 3.59 -18.14 6.64
N THR A 97 4.70 -18.55 6.02
CA THR A 97 5.33 -17.80 4.93
C THR A 97 4.43 -17.76 3.70
N PHE A 98 3.81 -18.88 3.34
CA PHE A 98 2.90 -18.96 2.20
C PHE A 98 1.56 -18.28 2.49
N GLU A 99 1.05 -18.39 3.73
CA GLU A 99 -0.13 -17.64 4.17
C GLU A 99 0.07 -16.13 3.99
N PHE A 100 1.21 -15.60 4.46
CA PHE A 100 1.57 -14.20 4.24
C PHE A 100 1.65 -13.83 2.76
N LEU A 101 2.35 -14.62 1.95
CA LEU A 101 2.47 -14.37 0.51
C LEU A 101 1.10 -14.37 -0.18
N ASN A 102 0.18 -15.25 0.20
CA ASN A 102 -1.18 -15.28 -0.32
C ASN A 102 -1.93 -13.98 0.04
N ILE A 103 -1.89 -13.55 1.31
CA ILE A 103 -2.53 -12.31 1.77
C ILE A 103 -1.96 -11.10 1.01
N VAL A 104 -0.64 -11.03 0.88
CA VAL A 104 0.06 -9.97 0.14
C VAL A 104 -0.33 -9.97 -1.33
N SER A 105 -0.30 -11.12 -2.00
CA SER A 105 -0.61 -11.23 -3.42
C SER A 105 -2.05 -10.82 -3.72
N LYS A 106 -3.01 -11.33 -2.93
CA LYS A 106 -4.41 -10.94 -3.03
C LYS A 106 -4.60 -9.45 -2.79
N THR A 107 -3.96 -8.89 -1.76
CA THR A 107 -4.06 -7.45 -1.44
C THR A 107 -3.53 -6.60 -2.60
N PHE A 108 -2.35 -6.95 -3.12
CA PHE A 108 -1.72 -6.25 -4.23
C PHE A 108 -2.58 -6.30 -5.50
N THR A 109 -3.03 -7.49 -5.91
CA THR A 109 -3.82 -7.69 -7.14
C THR A 109 -5.27 -7.16 -7.04
N LYS A 110 -5.71 -6.76 -5.84
CA LYS A 110 -6.97 -6.02 -5.63
C LYS A 110 -6.78 -4.52 -5.75
N LEU A 111 -5.65 -4.01 -5.28
CA LEU A 111 -5.31 -2.59 -5.37
C LEU A 111 -4.94 -2.18 -6.78
N TYR A 112 -4.31 -3.09 -7.54
CA TYR A 112 -3.81 -2.82 -8.87
C TYR A 112 -4.21 -3.93 -9.85
N ASP A 113 -4.73 -3.53 -11.01
CA ASP A 113 -4.96 -4.43 -12.12
C ASP A 113 -3.67 -4.58 -12.96
N VAL A 114 -3.56 -5.67 -13.71
CA VAL A 114 -2.42 -5.94 -14.60
C VAL A 114 -2.24 -4.79 -15.61
N GLY A 115 -3.34 -4.15 -16.02
CA GLY A 115 -3.35 -2.99 -16.92
C GLY A 115 -2.69 -1.74 -16.34
N ASP A 116 -2.65 -1.59 -15.02
CA ASP A 116 -2.06 -0.41 -14.37
C ASP A 116 -0.53 -0.35 -14.58
N PHE A 117 0.09 -1.52 -14.80
CA PHE A 117 1.54 -1.67 -14.98
C PHE A 117 2.05 -1.46 -16.42
N GLN A 118 1.26 -0.87 -17.31
CA GLN A 118 1.76 -0.40 -18.61
C GLN A 118 2.80 0.72 -18.46
N ASN A 119 2.68 1.54 -17.42
CA ASN A 119 3.68 2.54 -17.06
C ASN A 119 4.00 2.44 -15.55
N ILE A 120 4.89 1.49 -15.21
CA ILE A 120 5.33 1.20 -13.83
C ILE A 120 5.76 2.48 -13.09
N SER A 121 6.39 3.45 -13.78
CA SER A 121 6.90 4.68 -13.16
C SER A 121 5.82 5.65 -12.68
N ALA A 122 4.57 5.48 -13.13
CA ALA A 122 3.44 6.35 -12.78
C ALA A 122 2.58 5.81 -11.63
N ILE A 123 2.84 4.59 -11.17
CA ILE A 123 2.01 3.93 -10.16
C ILE A 123 2.48 4.33 -8.78
N ASN A 124 1.56 4.90 -7.99
CA ASN A 124 1.80 5.14 -6.58
C ASN A 124 1.50 3.84 -5.79
N LEU A 125 2.54 3.29 -5.16
CA LEU A 125 2.50 2.06 -4.34
C LEU A 125 2.42 2.31 -2.83
N GLU A 126 2.32 3.57 -2.40
CA GLU A 126 2.23 3.99 -1.00
C GLU A 126 1.01 3.41 -0.28
N ASP A 127 -0.13 3.31 -0.98
CA ASP A 127 -1.33 2.70 -0.42
C ASP A 127 -1.08 1.22 -0.08
N PHE A 128 -0.40 0.49 -0.95
CA PHE A 128 -0.04 -0.90 -0.70
C PHE A 128 1.01 -1.06 0.39
N GLU A 129 2.00 -0.17 0.47
CA GLU A 129 2.99 -0.17 1.56
C GLU A 129 2.32 -0.01 2.93
N ASN A 130 1.35 0.89 3.05
CA ASN A 130 0.58 1.05 4.28
C ASN A 130 -0.18 -0.23 4.65
N TYR A 131 -0.84 -0.88 3.68
CA TYR A 131 -1.50 -2.16 3.93
C TYR A 131 -0.52 -3.27 4.29
N LEU A 132 0.65 -3.30 3.68
CA LEU A 132 1.70 -4.26 4.01
C LEU A 132 2.12 -4.15 5.48
N LEU A 133 2.34 -2.92 5.97
CA LEU A 133 2.67 -2.68 7.38
C LEU A 133 1.55 -3.11 8.33
N GLU A 134 0.29 -2.86 7.96
CA GLU A 134 -0.86 -3.35 8.73
C GLU A 134 -0.91 -4.88 8.77
N ILE A 135 -0.68 -5.57 7.63
CA ILE A 135 -0.64 -7.03 7.54
C ILE A 135 0.47 -7.60 8.45
N ILE A 136 1.68 -7.04 8.36
CA ILE A 136 2.84 -7.48 9.16
C ILE A 136 2.55 -7.28 10.66
N THR A 137 2.01 -6.12 11.04
CA THR A 137 1.70 -5.79 12.44
C THR A 137 0.70 -6.78 13.02
N LYS A 138 -0.39 -7.07 12.30
CA LYS A 138 -1.46 -7.94 12.78
C LYS A 138 -1.06 -9.43 12.80
N LEU A 139 -0.21 -9.88 11.87
CA LEU A 139 0.34 -11.25 11.93
C LEU A 139 1.26 -11.43 13.14
N ASN A 140 2.06 -10.41 13.46
CA ASN A 140 2.93 -10.43 14.64
C ASN A 140 2.17 -10.35 15.96
N SER A 141 0.95 -9.79 15.98
CA SER A 141 0.09 -9.80 17.18
C SER A 141 -0.66 -11.14 17.38
N LYS A 142 -0.47 -12.13 16.50
CA LYS A 142 -1.20 -13.41 16.46
C LYS A 142 -2.72 -13.30 16.28
N ASP A 143 -3.20 -12.17 15.76
CA ASP A 143 -4.64 -11.89 15.62
C ASP A 143 -5.19 -12.16 14.22
N ILE A 144 -4.44 -12.84 13.34
CA ILE A 144 -4.91 -13.14 11.98
C ILE A 144 -4.68 -14.59 11.60
N THR A 145 -5.74 -15.22 11.13
CA THR A 145 -5.74 -16.32 10.17
C THR A 145 -6.17 -15.82 8.79
N GLU A 146 -5.92 -16.58 7.71
CA GLU A 146 -6.45 -16.30 6.35
C GLU A 146 -7.96 -15.95 6.33
N GLU A 147 -8.74 -16.38 7.33
CA GLU A 147 -10.18 -16.08 7.49
C GLU A 147 -10.46 -14.70 8.12
N ASP A 148 -9.54 -14.14 8.90
CA ASP A 148 -9.69 -12.86 9.62
C ASP A 148 -9.35 -11.63 8.77
N VAL A 149 -8.67 -11.85 7.63
CA VAL A 149 -8.48 -10.82 6.62
C VAL A 149 -9.83 -10.62 5.93
N ASN A 150 -10.69 -9.76 6.50
CA ASN A 150 -11.95 -9.38 5.89
C ASN A 150 -11.68 -8.68 4.55
N GLU A 151 -11.59 -9.49 3.52
CA GLU A 151 -11.20 -9.10 2.17
C GLU A 151 -12.08 -7.96 1.64
N GLU A 152 -13.35 -7.90 2.01
CA GLU A 152 -14.26 -6.82 1.66
C GLU A 152 -13.95 -5.50 2.36
N GLU A 153 -13.46 -5.55 3.60
CA GLU A 153 -13.18 -4.35 4.40
C GLU A 153 -11.92 -3.64 3.90
N ILE A 154 -10.87 -4.41 3.58
CA ILE A 154 -9.66 -3.89 2.93
C ILE A 154 -10.02 -3.28 1.57
N ILE A 155 -10.86 -3.95 0.77
CA ILE A 155 -11.32 -3.42 -0.53
C ILE A 155 -12.13 -2.13 -0.34
N LYS A 156 -13.08 -2.11 0.60
CA LYS A 156 -13.91 -0.92 0.86
C LYS A 156 -13.06 0.24 1.35
N ASP A 157 -12.06 -0.01 2.19
CA ASP A 157 -11.19 1.04 2.69
C ASP A 157 -10.21 1.54 1.63
N ALA A 158 -9.66 0.65 0.79
CA ALA A 158 -8.79 1.05 -0.31
C ALA A 158 -9.56 1.87 -1.36
N GLN A 159 -10.78 1.42 -1.72
CA GLN A 159 -11.66 2.14 -2.63
C GLN A 159 -12.04 3.53 -2.07
N LYS A 160 -12.37 3.61 -0.78
CA LYS A 160 -12.67 4.89 -0.11
C LYS A 160 -11.44 5.80 -0.03
N ARG A 161 -10.25 5.28 0.30
CA ARG A 161 -9.00 6.06 0.30
C ARG A 161 -8.72 6.63 -1.09
N ASN A 162 -8.85 5.83 -2.14
CA ASN A 162 -8.74 6.29 -3.53
C ASN A 162 -9.80 7.32 -3.92
N GLU A 163 -11.02 7.21 -3.40
CA GLU A 163 -12.07 8.20 -3.60
C GLU A 163 -11.65 9.56 -3.01
N TYR A 164 -11.17 9.59 -1.76
CA TYR A 164 -10.74 10.84 -1.10
C TYR A 164 -9.45 11.43 -1.68
N LYS A 165 -8.55 10.59 -2.20
CA LYS A 165 -7.30 11.02 -2.85
C LYS A 165 -7.56 11.94 -4.04
N ASN A 166 -8.67 11.71 -4.74
CA ASN A 166 -9.07 12.47 -5.92
C ASN A 166 -10.09 13.59 -5.63
N MET A 167 -10.58 13.71 -4.38
CA MET A 167 -11.52 14.75 -3.99
C MET A 167 -10.78 16.00 -3.52
N VAL A 168 -10.95 17.10 -4.23
CA VAL A 168 -10.35 18.40 -3.92
C VAL A 168 -11.44 19.36 -3.47
N PRO A 169 -11.48 19.74 -2.18
CA PRO A 169 -12.42 20.72 -1.68
C PRO A 169 -11.92 22.14 -1.98
N LYS A 170 -12.84 23.02 -2.38
CA LYS A 170 -12.59 24.47 -2.55
C LYS A 170 -13.55 25.26 -1.67
N CYS A 171 -13.00 26.18 -0.89
CA CYS A 171 -13.76 27.03 0.03
C CYS A 171 -14.21 28.32 -0.68
N TYR A 172 -15.46 28.72 -0.44
CA TYR A 172 -16.04 29.99 -0.90
C TYR A 172 -16.43 30.90 0.28
N ILE A 173 -16.16 30.47 1.51
CA ILE A 173 -16.32 31.30 2.69
C ILE A 173 -15.05 32.14 2.87
N ASP A 174 -15.23 33.42 3.12
CA ASP A 174 -14.18 34.28 3.62
C ASP A 174 -13.68 33.75 4.99
N ILE A 175 -12.39 33.43 5.08
CA ILE A 175 -11.78 32.84 6.29
C ILE A 175 -12.07 33.72 7.52
N GLU A 176 -12.17 35.04 7.38
CA GLU A 176 -12.50 35.94 8.49
C GLU A 176 -13.91 35.68 9.06
N LYS A 177 -14.84 35.22 8.23
CA LYS A 177 -16.19 34.84 8.66
C LYS A 177 -16.22 33.51 9.40
N THR A 178 -15.14 32.74 9.41
CA THR A 178 -15.03 31.47 10.15
C THR A 178 -14.64 31.64 11.62
N GLN A 179 -14.45 32.87 12.11
CA GLN A 179 -14.03 33.16 13.48
C GLN A 179 -14.92 32.53 14.57
N HIS A 180 -16.21 32.36 14.29
CA HIS A 180 -17.18 31.74 15.19
C HIS A 180 -17.06 30.21 15.30
N LEU A 181 -16.25 29.56 14.43
CA LEU A 181 -16.01 28.12 14.45
C LEU A 181 -14.95 27.74 15.49
N SER A 182 -14.90 26.45 15.83
CA SER A 182 -13.85 25.89 16.69
C SER A 182 -12.45 26.05 16.05
N SER A 183 -11.40 26.01 16.88
CA SER A 183 -10.01 26.10 16.42
C SER A 183 -9.68 25.06 15.35
N SER A 184 -10.05 23.80 15.58
CA SER A 184 -9.87 22.70 14.63
C SER A 184 -10.57 22.98 13.28
N ARG A 185 -11.82 23.46 13.29
CA ARG A 185 -12.53 23.80 12.06
C ARG A 185 -11.91 24.98 11.33
N ARG A 186 -11.46 26.01 12.05
CA ARG A 186 -10.74 27.14 11.43
C ARG A 186 -9.45 26.69 10.76
N SER A 187 -8.70 25.77 11.36
CA SER A 187 -7.52 25.18 10.75
C SER A 187 -7.89 24.39 9.49
N LEU A 188 -8.92 23.55 9.53
CA LEU A 188 -9.43 22.84 8.35
C LEU A 188 -9.73 23.80 7.20
N PHE A 189 -10.50 24.87 7.45
CA PHE A 189 -10.86 25.83 6.39
C PHE A 189 -9.67 26.58 5.79
N LYS A 190 -8.55 26.71 6.51
CA LYS A 190 -7.31 27.30 5.96
C LYS A 190 -6.60 26.37 4.97
N LEU A 191 -6.79 25.05 5.10
CA LEU A 191 -6.19 24.05 4.23
C LEU A 191 -7.00 23.80 2.95
N ILE A 192 -8.22 24.35 2.87
CA ILE A 192 -9.15 24.18 1.75
C ILE A 192 -9.01 25.35 0.78
N ASP A 193 -7.98 25.29 -0.05
CA ASP A 193 -7.66 26.28 -1.08
C ASP A 193 -8.03 25.84 -2.50
N GLY A 194 -8.51 24.60 -2.66
CA GLY A 194 -8.76 23.99 -3.95
C GLY A 194 -7.54 23.36 -4.62
N SER A 195 -6.41 23.22 -3.90
CA SER A 195 -5.20 22.54 -4.39
C SER A 195 -4.96 21.19 -3.71
N ASN A 196 -5.25 21.10 -2.40
CA ASN A 196 -5.04 19.87 -1.64
C ASN A 196 -6.25 18.95 -1.72
N SER A 197 -6.02 17.63 -1.84
CA SER A 197 -7.09 16.64 -1.72
C SER A 197 -7.54 16.48 -0.27
N ILE A 198 -8.73 15.91 -0.06
CA ILE A 198 -9.24 15.54 1.27
C ILE A 198 -8.23 14.64 1.98
N PHE A 199 -7.56 13.74 1.26
CA PHE A 199 -6.53 12.87 1.81
C PHE A 199 -5.35 13.66 2.39
N LYS A 200 -4.77 14.58 1.61
CA LYS A 200 -3.64 15.41 2.05
C LYS A 200 -4.00 16.32 3.22
N ILE A 201 -5.21 16.89 3.19
CA ILE A 201 -5.74 17.69 4.30
C ILE A 201 -5.86 16.84 5.58
N ALA A 202 -6.29 15.58 5.45
CA ALA A 202 -6.43 14.67 6.58
C ALA A 202 -5.08 14.34 7.23
N GLU A 203 -4.04 14.11 6.43
CA GLU A 203 -2.66 13.92 6.92
C GLU A 203 -2.16 15.14 7.70
N GLU A 204 -2.31 16.34 7.14
CA GLU A 204 -1.90 17.59 7.80
C GLU A 204 -2.65 17.84 9.11
N MET A 205 -3.89 17.34 9.22
CA MET A 205 -4.70 17.46 10.42
C MET A 205 -4.56 16.29 11.40
N ASN A 206 -3.83 15.23 11.04
CA ASN A 206 -3.78 13.96 11.77
C ASN A 206 -5.20 13.41 12.07
N GLN A 207 -6.06 13.41 11.06
CA GLN A 207 -7.44 12.93 11.11
C GLN A 207 -7.70 11.92 9.98
N SER A 208 -8.81 11.17 10.05
CA SER A 208 -9.18 10.29 8.94
C SER A 208 -9.76 11.10 7.76
N PRO A 209 -9.49 10.72 6.50
CA PRO A 209 -10.12 11.37 5.33
C PRO A 209 -11.66 11.35 5.37
N GLN A 210 -12.25 10.31 5.96
CA GLN A 210 -13.70 10.21 6.19
C GLN A 210 -14.20 11.32 7.12
N ASP A 211 -13.50 11.59 8.22
CA ASP A 211 -13.89 12.65 9.17
C ASP A 211 -13.82 14.03 8.53
N ILE A 212 -12.79 14.27 7.71
CA ILE A 212 -12.68 15.50 6.93
C ILE A 212 -13.86 15.61 5.96
N PHE A 213 -14.13 14.57 5.17
CA PHE A 213 -15.24 14.55 4.23
C PHE A 213 -16.60 14.79 4.90
N PHE A 214 -16.89 14.07 6.00
CA PHE A 214 -18.14 14.25 6.75
C PHE A 214 -18.24 15.63 7.41
N THR A 215 -17.11 16.21 7.83
CA THR A 215 -17.07 17.58 8.32
C THR A 215 -17.42 18.59 7.22
N LEU A 216 -16.98 18.36 5.98
CA LEU A 216 -17.21 19.27 4.85
C LEU A 216 -18.59 19.13 4.20
N LYS A 217 -19.20 17.94 4.23
CA LYS A 217 -20.47 17.65 3.58
C LYS A 217 -21.62 18.62 3.96
N PRO A 218 -21.81 19.04 5.23
CA PRO A 218 -22.80 20.06 5.56
C PRO A 218 -22.51 21.40 4.87
N TYR A 219 -21.25 21.83 4.81
CA TYR A 219 -20.87 23.09 4.17
C TYR A 219 -21.02 23.04 2.66
N GLU A 220 -20.79 21.87 2.05
CA GLU A 220 -21.10 21.67 0.64
C GLU A 220 -22.59 21.81 0.34
N LYS A 221 -23.45 21.24 1.18
CA LYS A 221 -24.92 21.38 1.06
C LYS A 221 -25.37 22.84 1.11
N PHE A 222 -24.67 23.69 1.85
CA PHE A 222 -24.96 25.12 1.95
C PHE A 222 -24.22 25.99 0.91
N GLY A 223 -23.47 25.37 -0.01
CA GLY A 223 -22.73 26.08 -1.07
C GLY A 223 -21.47 26.80 -0.59
N TYR A 224 -21.02 26.53 0.62
CA TYR A 224 -19.83 27.14 1.23
C TYR A 224 -18.53 26.47 0.83
N VAL A 225 -18.60 25.17 0.55
CA VAL A 225 -17.50 24.35 0.05
C VAL A 225 -17.99 23.66 -1.22
N ARG A 226 -17.10 23.39 -2.16
CA ARG A 226 -17.39 22.51 -3.29
C ARG A 226 -16.34 21.43 -3.33
N ILE A 227 -16.76 20.17 -3.36
CA ILE A 227 -15.85 19.04 -3.51
C ILE A 227 -15.86 18.62 -4.98
N THR A 228 -14.71 18.67 -5.63
CA THR A 228 -14.55 18.27 -7.04
C THR A 228 -13.64 17.07 -7.15
N GLN A 229 -13.97 16.14 -8.04
CA GLN A 229 -13.04 15.07 -8.41
C GLN A 229 -12.00 15.60 -9.41
N MET A 230 -10.71 15.30 -9.19
CA MET A 230 -9.59 15.77 -10.04
C MET A 230 -9.80 15.48 -11.53
N ASN A 231 -10.41 14.34 -11.88
CA ASN A 231 -10.72 13.99 -13.28
C ASN A 231 -11.77 14.91 -13.94
N GLN A 232 -12.53 15.69 -13.15
CA GLN A 232 -13.53 16.65 -13.65
C GLN A 232 -13.03 18.11 -13.65
N ALA A 233 -11.94 18.41 -12.94
CA ALA A 233 -11.37 19.76 -12.87
C ALA A 233 -10.60 20.12 -14.16
N LEU A 234 -9.82 19.17 -14.71
CA LEU A 234 -9.05 19.34 -15.95
C LEU A 234 -9.92 19.59 -17.20
N ASN A 235 -11.18 19.12 -17.19
CA ASN A 235 -12.11 19.31 -18.30
C ASN A 235 -12.89 20.64 -18.23
N LYS A 236 -12.83 21.38 -17.11
CA LYS A 236 -13.56 22.66 -16.93
C LYS A 236 -12.69 23.90 -17.09
N GLU A 237 -11.37 23.77 -17.07
CA GLU A 237 -10.46 24.89 -17.35
C GLU A 237 -10.10 25.02 -18.84
N ASN A 238 -10.51 24.04 -19.66
CA ASN A 238 -10.31 24.02 -21.12
C ASN A 238 -11.59 24.34 -21.93
N MET A 239 -12.63 24.87 -21.28
CA MET A 239 -13.86 25.41 -21.89
C MET A 239 -14.10 26.84 -21.43
#